data_AF-A0A1R1ERU8-F1
#
_entry.id   AF-A0A1R1ERU8-F1
#
_cell.length_a   1.000
_cell.length_b   1.000
_cell.length_c   1.000
_cell.angle_alpha   90.00
_cell.angle_beta   90.00
_cell.angle_gamma   90.00
#
_symmetry.space_group_name_H-M   'P 1'
#
loop_
_entity.id
_entity.type
_entity.pdbx_description
1 polymer ?
#
loop_
_entity_poly.entity_id
_entity_poly.type
_entity_poly.pdbx_seq_one_letter_code
_entity_poly.pdbx_strand_id
1 'polypeptide(L)'
;MTTVMFFVHILGALALGFYLVLPFVVGKVAGLSLPAQEGSAAAIRSLNTFAQVGLVIQLLTGGYLMSQGDYSVPWMIIIVILLLALGAISGIMGKPLRLAIKGIQEKRDISVEMGKIRTLSALLAICLLIMTFFMVYNHII
;
A
#
# COMPACT_ATOMS: atom_id res chain seq x y z
N MET A 1 19.21 -5.48 20.16
CA MET A 1 18.52 -4.27 19.65
C MET A 1 18.22 -4.39 18.16
N THR A 2 19.20 -4.74 17.32
CA THR A 2 19.02 -4.99 15.87
C THR A 2 17.98 -6.06 15.54
N THR A 3 17.97 -7.21 16.22
CA THR A 3 17.01 -8.31 15.94
C THR A 3 15.55 -7.90 16.15
N VAL A 4 15.26 -7.09 17.19
CA VAL A 4 13.90 -6.60 17.46
C VAL A 4 13.48 -5.60 16.38
N MET A 5 14.38 -4.70 15.97
CA MET A 5 14.09 -3.75 14.89
C MET A 5 13.85 -4.44 13.55
N PHE A 6 14.64 -5.46 13.21
CA PHE A 6 14.41 -6.29 12.03
C PHE A 6 13.06 -7.02 12.10
N PHE A 7 12.70 -7.58 13.25
CA PHE A 7 11.41 -8.23 13.44
C PHE A 7 10.25 -7.26 13.22
N VAL A 8 10.30 -6.07 13.83
CA VAL A 8 9.27 -5.03 13.65
C VAL A 8 9.24 -4.52 12.21
N HIS A 9 10.38 -4.40 11.55
CA HIS A 9 10.46 -4.05 10.14
C HIS A 9 9.75 -5.11 9.29
N ILE A 10 10.05 -6.40 9.47
CA ILE A 10 9.38 -7.50 8.76
C ILE A 10 7.87 -7.48 9.02
N LEU A 11 7.42 -7.29 10.26
CA LEU A 11 5.99 -7.15 10.56
C LEU A 11 5.35 -5.97 9.81
N GLY A 12 6.04 -4.83 9.75
CA GLY A 12 5.62 -3.68 8.95
C GLY A 12 5.49 -4.03 7.46
N ALA A 13 6.45 -4.79 6.91
CA ALA A 13 6.42 -5.21 5.51
C ALA A 13 5.27 -6.19 5.22
N LEU A 14 5.01 -7.14 6.13
CA LEU A 14 3.88 -8.07 6.01
C LEU A 14 2.54 -7.34 5.98
N ALA A 15 2.39 -6.25 6.75
CA ALA A 15 1.19 -5.41 6.71
C ALA A 15 0.97 -4.75 5.33
N LEU A 16 2.04 -4.53 4.55
CA LEU A 16 1.95 -4.00 3.19
C LEU A 16 1.60 -5.06 2.14
N GLY A 17 1.74 -6.35 2.45
CA GLY A 17 1.50 -7.45 1.50
C GLY A 17 0.10 -7.42 0.86
N PHE A 18 -0.88 -6.85 1.57
CA PHE A 18 -2.21 -6.54 1.04
C PHE A 18 -2.18 -5.78 -0.29
N TYR A 19 -1.26 -4.84 -0.48
CA TYR A 19 -1.17 -4.05 -1.70
C TYR A 19 -0.83 -4.88 -2.94
N LEU A 20 -0.13 -6.01 -2.79
CA LEU A 20 0.19 -6.91 -3.91
C LEU A 20 -1.07 -7.58 -4.49
N VAL A 21 -2.04 -7.91 -3.62
CA VAL A 21 -3.26 -8.62 -4.03
C VAL A 21 -4.43 -7.68 -4.34
N LEU A 22 -4.38 -6.45 -3.84
CA LEU A 22 -5.43 -5.46 -3.98
C LEU A 22 -5.95 -5.22 -5.42
N PRO A 23 -5.12 -5.08 -6.48
CA PRO A 23 -5.64 -4.85 -7.83
C PRO A 23 -6.54 -6.00 -8.33
N PHE A 24 -6.26 -7.24 -7.92
CA PHE A 24 -7.08 -8.39 -8.27
C PHE A 24 -8.40 -8.40 -7.51
N VAL A 25 -8.35 -8.06 -6.21
CA VAL A 25 -9.56 -7.94 -5.37
C VAL A 25 -10.48 -6.87 -5.94
N VAL A 26 -9.98 -5.65 -6.18
CA VAL A 26 -10.77 -4.53 -6.73
C VAL A 26 -11.35 -4.88 -8.09
N GLY A 27 -10.60 -5.60 -8.93
CA GLY A 27 -11.08 -6.06 -10.24
C GLY A 27 -12.30 -6.99 -10.17
N LYS A 28 -12.50 -7.70 -9.05
CA LYS A 28 -13.65 -8.58 -8.84
C LYS A 28 -14.84 -7.86 -8.19
N VAL A 29 -14.59 -6.82 -7.38
CA VAL A 29 -15.64 -6.09 -6.65
C VAL A 29 -16.73 -5.54 -7.57
N ALA A 30 -16.37 -5.02 -8.75
CA ALA A 30 -17.33 -4.42 -9.68
C ALA A 30 -18.43 -5.39 -10.17
N GLY A 31 -18.19 -6.71 -10.14
CA GLY A 31 -19.16 -7.73 -10.53
C GLY A 31 -20.07 -8.22 -9.40
N LEU A 32 -19.90 -7.71 -8.18
CA LEU A 32 -20.67 -8.15 -7.01
C LEU A 32 -22.00 -7.39 -6.88
N SER A 33 -22.91 -7.92 -6.05
CA SER A 33 -24.12 -7.21 -5.64
C SER A 33 -23.79 -5.94 -4.84
N LEU A 34 -24.68 -4.95 -4.83
CA LEU A 34 -24.45 -3.68 -4.11
C LEU A 34 -24.04 -3.86 -2.64
N PRO A 35 -24.72 -4.71 -1.82
CA PRO A 35 -24.29 -4.93 -0.43
C PRO A 35 -22.88 -5.54 -0.33
N ALA A 36 -22.52 -6.44 -1.25
CA ALA A 36 -21.20 -7.05 -1.28
C ALA A 36 -20.12 -6.05 -1.74
N GLN A 37 -20.45 -5.13 -2.64
CA GLN A 37 -19.56 -4.03 -3.03
C GLN A 37 -19.28 -3.10 -1.85
N GLU A 38 -20.32 -2.74 -1.08
CA GLU A 38 -20.17 -1.88 0.09
C GLU A 38 -19.26 -2.52 1.15
N GLY A 39 -19.53 -3.77 1.50
CA GLY A 39 -18.71 -4.52 2.45
C GLY A 39 -17.25 -4.66 1.99
N SER A 40 -17.04 -4.95 0.71
CA SER A 40 -15.71 -5.05 0.12
C SER A 40 -14.95 -3.73 0.15
N ALA A 41 -15.60 -2.62 -0.23
CA ALA A 41 -15.00 -1.29 -0.21
C ALA A 41 -14.68 -0.84 1.22
N ALA A 42 -15.53 -1.16 2.20
CA ALA A 42 -15.28 -0.92 3.62
C ALA A 42 -14.07 -1.71 4.13
N ALA A 43 -13.98 -3.01 3.79
CA ALA A 43 -12.85 -3.85 4.16
C ALA A 43 -11.54 -3.35 3.55
N ILE A 44 -11.53 -3.00 2.26
CA ILE A 44 -10.38 -2.41 1.56
C ILE A 44 -9.95 -1.11 2.25
N ARG A 45 -10.88 -0.25 2.64
CA ARG A 45 -10.57 0.98 3.37
C ARG A 45 -9.90 0.70 4.71
N SER A 46 -10.42 -0.23 5.49
CA SER A 46 -9.82 -0.62 6.78
C SER A 46 -8.41 -1.20 6.61
N LEU A 47 -8.23 -2.11 5.65
CA LEU A 47 -6.93 -2.69 5.34
C LEU A 47 -5.94 -1.65 4.82
N ASN A 48 -6.40 -0.67 4.04
CA ASN A 48 -5.55 0.44 3.60
C ASN A 48 -5.06 1.29 4.79
N THR A 49 -5.93 1.59 5.75
CA THR A 49 -5.53 2.30 6.97
C THR A 49 -4.54 1.47 7.80
N PHE A 50 -4.76 0.16 7.91
CA PHE A 50 -3.82 -0.73 8.58
C PHE A 50 -2.44 -0.74 7.90
N ALA A 51 -2.42 -0.84 6.56
CA ALA A 51 -1.18 -0.77 5.79
C ALA A 51 -0.49 0.60 5.90
N GLN A 52 -1.22 1.71 6.05
CA GLN A 52 -0.62 3.03 6.33
C GLN A 52 0.12 3.07 7.67
N VAL A 53 -0.41 2.42 8.72
CA VAL A 53 0.32 2.26 9.97
C VAL A 53 1.59 1.43 9.74
N GLY A 54 1.50 0.37 8.92
CA GLY A 54 2.65 -0.39 8.44
C GLY A 54 3.71 0.47 7.73
N LEU A 55 3.29 1.42 6.89
CA LEU A 55 4.19 2.36 6.21
C LEU A 55 4.92 3.29 7.17
N VAL A 56 4.26 3.76 8.23
CA VAL A 56 4.90 4.57 9.28
C VAL A 56 5.94 3.73 10.03
N ILE A 57 5.58 2.49 10.39
CA ILE A 57 6.52 1.55 11.03
C ILE A 57 7.73 1.31 10.11
N GLN A 58 7.48 1.12 8.82
CA GLN A 58 8.50 0.93 7.79
C GLN A 58 9.43 2.13 7.64
N LEU A 59 8.91 3.35 7.68
CA LEU A 59 9.71 4.57 7.66
C LEU A 59 10.67 4.63 8.85
N LEU A 60 10.15 4.41 10.06
CA LEU A 60 10.94 4.52 11.29
C LEU A 60 11.99 3.40 11.38
N THR A 61 11.57 2.16 11.17
CA THR A 61 12.47 1.01 11.25
C THR A 61 13.45 0.94 10.09
N GLY A 62 13.00 1.22 8.87
CA GLY A 62 13.85 1.28 7.68
C GLY A 62 14.89 2.39 7.78
N GLY A 63 14.48 3.59 8.22
CA GLY A 63 15.42 4.69 8.48
C GLY A 63 16.48 4.34 9.53
N TYR A 64 16.08 3.69 10.62
CA TYR A 64 17.02 3.19 11.62
C TYR A 64 17.97 2.14 11.03
N LEU A 65 17.46 1.11 10.36
CA LEU A 65 18.29 0.04 9.79
C LEU A 65 19.26 0.56 8.71
N MET A 66 18.81 1.52 7.91
CA MET A 66 19.63 2.20 6.91
C MET A 66 20.78 3.00 7.54
N SER A 67 20.57 3.60 8.72
CA SER A 67 21.63 4.31 9.45
C SER A 67 22.71 3.38 10.04
N GLN A 68 22.43 2.08 10.15
CA GLN A 68 23.32 1.08 10.76
C GLN A 68 24.03 0.20 9.71
N GLY A 69 23.61 0.26 8.45
CA GLY A 69 24.18 -0.53 7.37
C GLY A 69 25.04 0.30 6.42
N ASP A 70 25.83 -0.39 5.61
CA ASP A 70 26.63 0.22 4.56
C ASP A 70 25.88 0.12 3.22
N TYR A 71 25.03 1.11 2.95
CA TYR A 71 24.20 1.18 1.75
C TYR A 71 24.64 2.33 0.85
N SER A 72 24.56 2.14 -0.46
CA SER A 72 24.88 3.19 -1.42
C SER A 72 23.87 4.35 -1.33
N VAL A 73 24.35 5.59 -1.47
CA VAL A 73 23.49 6.78 -1.48
C VAL A 73 22.38 6.70 -2.55
N PRO A 74 22.66 6.25 -3.79
CA PRO A 74 21.62 6.06 -4.80
C PRO A 74 20.51 5.09 -4.35
N TRP A 75 20.87 3.95 -3.76
CA TRP A 75 19.89 2.98 -3.25
C TRP A 75 19.01 3.60 -2.16
N MET A 76 19.61 4.31 -1.20
CA MET A 76 18.88 4.97 -0.11
C MET A 76 17.84 5.96 -0.63
N ILE A 77 18.21 6.77 -1.63
CA ILE A 77 17.29 7.74 -2.26
C ILE A 77 16.10 7.03 -2.90
N ILE A 78 16.35 5.95 -3.65
CA ILE A 78 15.29 5.19 -4.34
C ILE A 78 14.31 4.58 -3.33
N ILE A 79 14.81 3.97 -2.26
CA ILE A 79 13.96 3.37 -1.21
C ILE A 79 13.09 4.43 -0.54
N VAL A 80 13.66 5.59 -0.19
CA VAL A 80 12.89 6.69 0.43
C VAL A 80 11.80 7.20 -0.54
N ILE A 81 12.12 7.39 -1.81
CA ILE A 81 11.15 7.83 -2.82
C ILE A 81 10.02 6.81 -2.98
N LEU A 82 10.34 5.52 -3.07
CA LEU A 82 9.34 4.45 -3.21
C LEU A 82 8.43 4.37 -1.98
N LEU A 83 8.99 4.50 -0.77
CA LEU A 83 8.22 4.52 0.47
C LEU A 83 7.27 5.73 0.53
N LEU A 84 7.74 6.92 0.15
CA LEU A 84 6.90 8.11 0.06
C LEU A 84 5.81 7.97 -1.01
N ALA A 85 6.13 7.36 -2.16
CA ALA A 85 5.16 7.07 -3.20
C ALA A 85 4.05 6.13 -2.68
N LEU A 86 4.42 5.05 -1.98
CA LEU A 86 3.45 4.14 -1.34
C LEU A 86 2.55 4.91 -0.36
N GLY A 87 3.12 5.74 0.50
CA GLY A 87 2.36 6.58 1.45
C GLY A 87 1.40 7.54 0.76
N ALA A 88 1.87 8.26 -0.26
CA ALA A 88 1.07 9.22 -1.01
C ALA A 88 -0.09 8.55 -1.77
N ILE A 89 0.20 7.48 -2.53
CA ILE A 89 -0.82 6.77 -3.32
C ILE A 89 -1.85 6.13 -2.39
N SER A 90 -1.40 5.51 -1.30
CA SER A 90 -2.25 4.95 -0.26
C SER A 90 -3.18 6.01 0.37
N GLY A 91 -2.64 7.19 0.68
CA GLY A 91 -3.40 8.32 1.21
C GLY A 91 -4.46 8.82 0.22
N ILE A 92 -4.07 9.01 -1.05
CA ILE A 92 -4.97 9.45 -2.12
C ILE A 92 -6.12 8.46 -2.32
N MET A 93 -5.88 7.15 -2.20
CA MET A 93 -6.90 6.10 -2.36
C MET A 93 -8.01 6.16 -1.30
N GLY A 94 -7.79 6.78 -0.15
CA GLY A 94 -8.82 6.93 0.88
C GLY A 94 -10.06 7.71 0.42
N LYS A 95 -9.88 8.75 -0.41
CA LYS A 95 -10.98 9.57 -0.94
C LYS A 95 -11.92 8.78 -1.87
N PRO A 96 -11.45 8.14 -2.96
CA PRO A 96 -12.33 7.39 -3.85
C PRO A 96 -12.99 6.20 -3.15
N LEU A 97 -12.33 5.54 -2.18
CA LEU A 97 -12.96 4.49 -1.36
C LEU A 97 -14.16 5.03 -0.58
N ARG A 98 -14.00 6.16 0.11
CA ARG A 98 -15.09 6.79 0.86
C ARG A 98 -16.24 7.21 -0.07
N LEU A 99 -15.92 7.76 -1.24
CA LEU A 99 -16.93 8.17 -2.22
C LEU A 99 -17.66 6.98 -2.84
N ALA A 100 -16.96 5.87 -3.13
CA ALA A 100 -17.56 4.65 -3.63
C ALA A 100 -18.57 4.07 -2.63
N ILE A 101 -18.21 3.96 -1.34
CA ILE A 101 -19.11 3.48 -0.27
C ILE A 101 -20.37 4.34 -0.21
N LYS A 102 -20.21 5.67 -0.14
CA LYS A 102 -21.35 6.60 -0.13
C LYS A 102 -22.21 6.46 -1.39
N GLY A 103 -21.57 6.27 -2.54
CA GLY A 103 -22.29 6.10 -3.80
C GLY A 103 -23.11 4.82 -3.88
N ILE A 104 -22.61 3.72 -3.33
CA ILE A 104 -23.35 2.46 -3.23
C ILE A 104 -24.59 2.63 -2.35
N GLN A 105 -24.46 3.31 -1.22
CA GLN A 105 -25.56 3.60 -0.30
C GLN A 105 -26.65 4.48 -0.96
N GLU A 106 -26.23 5.42 -1.80
CA GLU A 106 -27.11 6.30 -2.57
C GLU A 106 -27.63 5.66 -3.87
N LYS A 107 -27.23 4.41 -4.19
CA LYS A 107 -27.55 3.71 -5.44
C LYS A 107 -27.15 4.48 -6.71
N ARG A 108 -26.09 5.30 -6.63
CA ARG A 108 -25.54 6.02 -7.80
C ARG A 108 -24.48 5.18 -8.51
N ASP A 109 -24.17 5.57 -9.74
CA ASP A 109 -23.00 5.03 -10.43
C ASP A 109 -21.70 5.41 -9.70
N ILE A 110 -20.82 4.42 -9.56
CA ILE A 110 -19.50 4.49 -8.89
C ILE A 110 -18.35 4.10 -9.84
N SER A 111 -18.63 3.96 -11.14
CA SER A 111 -17.66 3.53 -12.16
C SER A 111 -16.37 4.36 -12.12
N VAL A 112 -16.50 5.67 -11.91
CA VAL A 112 -15.38 6.62 -11.83
C VAL A 112 -14.49 6.35 -10.61
N GLU A 113 -15.09 6.16 -9.43
CA GLU A 113 -14.38 5.87 -8.20
C GLU A 113 -13.71 4.50 -8.26
N MET A 114 -14.41 3.49 -8.77
CA MET A 114 -13.87 2.14 -8.94
C MET A 114 -12.69 2.11 -9.91
N GLY A 115 -12.77 2.87 -11.02
CA GLY A 115 -11.66 3.05 -11.94
C GLY A 115 -10.44 3.64 -11.25
N LYS A 116 -10.61 4.70 -10.44
CA LYS A 116 -9.52 5.30 -9.67
C LYS A 116 -8.93 4.33 -8.64
N ILE A 117 -9.77 3.62 -7.88
CA ILE A 117 -9.31 2.62 -6.90
C ILE A 117 -8.48 1.56 -7.61
N ARG A 118 -8.92 1.06 -8.77
CA ARG A 118 -8.19 0.05 -9.54
C ARG A 118 -6.81 0.54 -9.97
N THR A 119 -6.72 1.74 -10.52
CA THR A 119 -5.43 2.33 -10.94
C THR A 119 -4.49 2.54 -9.75
N LEU A 120 -4.99 3.12 -8.65
CA LEU A 120 -4.17 3.35 -7.46
C LEU A 120 -3.70 2.03 -6.83
N SER A 121 -4.56 1.00 -6.84
CA SER A 121 -4.21 -0.35 -6.37
C SER A 121 -3.09 -0.98 -7.19
N ALA A 122 -3.15 -0.84 -8.52
CA ALA A 122 -2.10 -1.33 -9.40
C ALA A 122 -0.77 -0.58 -9.18
N LEU A 123 -0.82 0.74 -9.00
CA LEU A 123 0.36 1.53 -8.69
C LEU A 123 0.98 1.13 -7.34
N LEU A 124 0.17 0.92 -6.30
CA LEU A 124 0.65 0.43 -5.00
C LEU A 124 1.34 -0.93 -5.13
N ALA A 125 0.74 -1.86 -5.87
CA ALA A 125 1.32 -3.18 -6.11
C ALA A 125 2.68 -3.07 -6.83
N ILE A 126 2.76 -2.26 -7.89
CA ILE A 126 4.00 -2.05 -8.66
C ILE A 126 5.08 -1.40 -7.78
N CYS A 127 4.76 -0.32 -7.07
CA CYS A 127 5.70 0.35 -6.16
C CYS A 127 6.22 -0.60 -5.09
N LEU A 128 5.35 -1.43 -4.50
CA LEU A 128 5.74 -2.39 -3.47
C LEU A 128 6.62 -3.51 -4.04
N LEU A 129 6.33 -3.98 -5.26
CA LEU A 129 7.15 -4.99 -5.93
C LEU A 129 8.54 -4.46 -6.24
N ILE A 130 8.64 -3.24 -6.79
CA ILE A 130 9.92 -2.58 -7.07
C ILE A 130 10.68 -2.33 -5.76
N MET A 131 10.01 -1.86 -4.71
CA MET A 131 10.64 -1.65 -3.40
C MET A 131 11.18 -2.97 -2.83
N THR A 132 10.40 -4.05 -2.89
CA THR A 132 10.82 -5.37 -2.41
C THR A 132 12.03 -5.89 -3.20
N PHE A 133 12.05 -5.68 -4.52
CA PHE A 133 13.20 -6.01 -5.36
C PHE A 133 14.47 -5.30 -4.89
N PHE A 134 14.43 -3.97 -4.71
CA PHE A 134 15.60 -3.23 -4.23
C PHE A 134 16.02 -3.62 -2.80
N MET A 135 15.07 -3.98 -1.93
CA MET A 135 15.39 -4.46 -0.58
C MET A 135 16.15 -5.79 -0.60
N VAL A 136 15.85 -6.68 -1.56
CA VAL A 136 16.56 -7.95 -1.75
C VAL A 136 17.91 -7.76 -2.45
N TYR A 137 17.94 -6.92 -3.50
CA TYR A 137 19.12 -6.68 -4.33
C TYR A 137 19.77 -5.32 -4.02
N ASN A 138 20.12 -5.12 -2.75
CA ASN A 138 20.60 -3.82 -2.24
C ASN A 138 22.02 -3.43 -2.69
N HIS A 139 22.72 -4.28 -3.44
CA HIS A 139 24.06 -4.03 -3.98
C HIS A 139 24.11 -3.72 -5.49
N ILE A 140 22.95 -3.67 -6.16
CA ILE A 140 22.89 -3.53 -7.62
C ILE A 140 23.24 -2.12 -8.13
N ILE A 141 23.19 -1.12 -7.24
CA ILE A 141 23.42 0.31 -7.53
C ILE A 141 24.06 1.02 -6.34
#